data_AF-A0A921HUH3-F1
#
_entry.id   AF-A0A921HUH3-F1
#
_cell.length_a   1.000
_cell.length_b   1.000
_cell.length_c   1.000
_cell.angle_alpha   90.00
_cell.angle_beta   90.00
_cell.angle_gamma   90.00
#
_symmetry.space_group_name_H-M   'P 1'
#
loop_
_entity.id
_entity.type
_entity.pdbx_description
1 polymer ?
#
loop_
_entity_poly.entity_id
_entity_poly.type
_entity_poly.pdbx_seq_one_letter_code
_entity_poly.pdbx_strand_id
1 'polypeptide(L)'
;MQVKWSRRAGRALDTALAQGAKLFGIRATTLFYNRVKSYEPLLASNPYMGKAEPLLANRTRHQYRSLVVHEHFKLIYYIDLPHDTLYIADLWDTRREPSRQAEPLKG
;
A
#
# COMPACT_ATOMS: atom_id res chain seq x y z
N MET A 1 -5.82 2.67 18.09
CA MET A 1 -4.81 2.94 17.05
C MET A 1 -5.30 3.91 15.98
N GLN A 2 -4.59 5.03 15.82
CA GLN A 2 -4.81 6.00 14.73
C GLN A 2 -4.09 5.55 13.46
N VAL A 3 -4.69 5.74 12.28
CA VAL A 3 -4.02 5.53 10.99
C VAL A 3 -3.57 6.86 10.39
N LYS A 4 -2.29 6.99 10.06
CA LYS A 4 -1.72 8.19 9.42
C LYS A 4 -1.06 7.85 8.10
N TRP A 5 -1.35 8.65 7.08
CA TRP A 5 -0.70 8.54 5.78
C TRP A 5 0.53 9.41 5.70
N SER A 6 1.65 8.84 5.28
CA SER A 6 2.83 9.62 4.93
C SER A 6 2.54 10.50 3.70
N ARG A 7 3.26 11.62 3.57
CA ARG A 7 3.20 12.46 2.35
C ARG A 7 3.51 11.65 1.08
N ARG A 8 4.35 10.62 1.19
CA ARG A 8 4.70 9.73 0.08
C ARG A 8 3.52 8.85 -0.30
N ALA A 9 2.88 8.21 0.67
CA ALA A 9 1.71 7.36 0.44
C ALA A 9 0.55 8.16 -0.17
N GLY A 10 0.32 9.39 0.31
CA GLY A 10 -0.68 10.30 -0.27
C GLY A 10 -0.42 10.56 -1.75
N ARG A 11 0.80 10.98 -2.11
CA ARG A 11 1.17 11.20 -3.52
C ARG A 11 1.07 9.94 -4.39
N ALA A 12 1.42 8.77 -3.84
CA ALA A 12 1.29 7.51 -4.55
C ALA A 12 -0.17 7.17 -4.85
N LEU A 13 -1.07 7.38 -3.89
CA LEU A 13 -2.51 7.26 -4.10
C LEU A 13 -3.01 8.25 -5.15
N ASP A 14 -2.67 9.54 -5.03
CA ASP A 14 -3.08 10.57 -6.00
C ASP A 14 -2.62 10.23 -7.43
N THR A 15 -1.40 9.71 -7.57
CA THR A 15 -0.85 9.28 -8.87
C THR A 15 -1.65 8.10 -9.44
N ALA A 16 -1.93 7.09 -8.60
CA ALA A 16 -2.72 5.93 -9.01
C ALA A 16 -4.15 6.34 -9.42
N LEU A 17 -4.76 7.28 -8.69
CA LEU A 17 -6.10 7.80 -9.02
C LEU A 17 -6.10 8.58 -10.33
N ALA A 18 -5.13 9.47 -10.54
CA ALA A 18 -5.02 10.27 -11.77
C ALA A 18 -4.80 9.37 -13.01
N GLN A 19 -3.90 8.40 -12.90
CA GLN A 19 -3.67 7.42 -13.97
C GLN A 19 -4.91 6.55 -14.22
N GLY A 20 -5.52 6.05 -13.15
CA GLY A 20 -6.73 5.24 -13.24
C GLY A 20 -7.89 6.00 -13.88
N ALA A 21 -8.06 7.29 -13.55
CA ALA A 21 -9.13 8.11 -14.11
C ALA A 21 -8.94 8.32 -15.63
N LYS A 22 -7.69 8.50 -16.06
CA LYS A 22 -7.34 8.65 -17.49
C LYS A 22 -7.56 7.37 -18.29
N LEU A 23 -7.30 6.20 -17.69
CA LEU A 23 -7.34 4.90 -18.39
C LEU A 23 -8.69 4.19 -18.30
N PHE A 24 -9.38 4.31 -17.16
CA PHE A 24 -10.54 3.49 -16.80
C PHE A 24 -11.75 4.33 -16.37
N GLY A 25 -11.61 5.65 -16.31
CA GLY A 25 -12.69 6.57 -15.95
C GLY A 25 -12.90 6.76 -14.45
N ILE A 26 -13.57 7.85 -14.09
CA ILE A 26 -13.74 8.33 -12.71
C ILE A 26 -14.47 7.31 -11.82
N ARG A 27 -15.44 6.56 -12.37
CA ARG A 27 -16.21 5.58 -11.60
C ARG A 27 -15.35 4.44 -11.09
N ALA A 28 -14.50 3.86 -11.95
CA ALA A 28 -13.59 2.78 -11.56
C ALA A 28 -12.59 3.28 -10.50
N THR A 29 -12.04 4.48 -10.69
CA THR A 29 -11.12 5.11 -9.74
C THR A 29 -11.75 5.40 -8.39
N THR A 30 -13.03 5.81 -8.36
CA THR A 30 -13.76 6.05 -7.10
C THR A 30 -13.94 4.75 -6.31
N LEU A 31 -14.28 3.65 -6.99
CA LEU A 31 -14.38 2.34 -6.35
C LEU A 31 -13.03 1.87 -5.80
N PHE A 32 -11.94 2.08 -6.55
CA PHE A 32 -10.59 1.80 -6.08
C PHE A 32 -10.24 2.61 -4.83
N TYR A 33 -10.49 3.92 -4.83
CA TYR A 33 -10.26 4.78 -3.66
C TYR A 33 -11.03 4.28 -2.43
N ASN A 34 -12.33 4.05 -2.58
CA ASN A 34 -13.19 3.57 -1.49
C ASN A 34 -12.70 2.23 -0.93
N ARG A 35 -12.26 1.33 -1.81
CA ARG A 35 -11.66 0.05 -1.41
C ARG A 35 -10.36 0.24 -0.63
N VAL A 36 -9.47 1.13 -1.07
CA VAL A 36 -8.22 1.40 -0.34
C VAL A 36 -8.52 2.01 1.04
N LYS A 37 -9.47 2.94 1.12
CA LYS A 37 -9.86 3.60 2.37
C LYS A 37 -10.61 2.70 3.35
N SER A 38 -11.36 1.71 2.87
CA SER A 38 -12.06 0.77 3.76
C SER A 38 -11.11 -0.09 4.62
N TYR A 39 -9.83 -0.17 4.28
CA TYR A 39 -8.81 -0.84 5.10
C TYR A 39 -8.33 -0.02 6.29
N GLU A 40 -8.57 1.29 6.35
CA GLU A 40 -8.16 2.12 7.51
C GLU A 40 -8.77 1.62 8.83
N PRO A 41 -10.10 1.42 8.98
CA PRO A 41 -10.66 0.88 10.22
C PRO A 41 -10.19 -0.55 10.50
N LEU A 42 -10.01 -1.38 9.47
CA LEU A 42 -9.53 -2.76 9.63
C LEU A 42 -8.08 -2.81 10.16
N LEU A 43 -7.23 -1.92 9.67
CA LEU A 43 -5.85 -1.77 10.12
C LEU A 43 -5.79 -1.15 11.53
N ALA A 44 -6.69 -0.22 11.85
CA ALA A 44 -6.79 0.33 13.18
C ALA A 44 -7.15 -0.73 14.23
N SER A 45 -8.06 -1.66 13.90
CA SER A 45 -8.47 -2.74 14.80
C SER A 45 -7.53 -3.95 14.78
N ASN A 46 -6.90 -4.22 13.62
CA ASN A 46 -6.05 -5.40 13.40
C ASN A 46 -4.71 -5.00 12.76
N PRO A 47 -3.85 -4.26 13.48
CA PRO A 47 -2.63 -3.68 12.90
C PRO A 47 -1.65 -4.73 12.38
N TYR A 48 -1.72 -5.97 12.86
CA TYR A 48 -0.85 -7.07 12.41
C TYR A 48 -1.42 -7.90 11.25
N MET A 49 -2.56 -7.53 10.65
CA MET A 49 -3.20 -8.32 9.57
C MET A 49 -2.36 -8.42 8.29
N GLY A 50 -1.53 -7.41 8.00
CA GLY A 50 -0.52 -7.48 6.95
C GLY A 50 0.65 -8.36 7.36
N LYS A 51 1.32 -8.99 6.39
CA LYS A 51 2.53 -9.80 6.64
C LYS A 51 3.75 -8.89 6.78
N ALA A 52 4.83 -9.38 7.42
CA ALA A 52 6.11 -8.67 7.37
C ALA A 52 6.55 -8.49 5.90
N GLU A 53 7.03 -7.30 5.54
CA GLU A 53 7.40 -6.99 4.15
C GLU A 53 8.83 -7.46 3.86
N PRO A 54 9.02 -8.56 3.10
CA PRO A 54 10.34 -9.16 2.91
C PRO A 54 11.31 -8.23 2.19
N LEU A 55 10.85 -7.42 1.23
CA LEU A 55 11.72 -6.49 0.49
C LEU A 55 12.26 -5.36 1.37
N LEU A 56 11.69 -5.17 2.56
CA LEU A 56 12.08 -4.17 3.54
C LEU A 56 12.62 -4.78 4.84
N ALA A 57 12.87 -6.09 4.89
CA ALA A 57 13.35 -6.78 6.09
C ALA A 57 14.68 -6.21 6.63
N ASN A 58 15.55 -5.71 5.74
CA ASN A 58 16.84 -5.11 6.11
C ASN A 58 16.73 -3.65 6.59
N ARG A 59 15.52 -3.05 6.63
CA ARG A 59 15.33 -1.69 7.16
C ARG A 59 15.26 -1.75 8.68
N THR A 60 16.29 -1.23 9.34
CA THR A 60 16.44 -1.29 10.80
C THR A 60 15.54 -0.34 11.57
N ARG A 61 15.09 0.77 10.95
CA ARG A 61 14.30 1.80 11.63
C ARG A 61 12.88 1.35 11.96
N HIS A 62 12.25 0.57 11.07
CA HIS A 62 10.85 0.17 11.21
C HIS A 62 10.64 -1.25 10.69
N GLN A 63 9.87 -2.05 11.42
CA GLN A 63 9.41 -3.35 10.95
C GLN A 63 8.22 -3.14 10.01
N TYR A 64 8.53 -3.04 8.72
CA TYR A 64 7.50 -2.83 7.70
C TYR A 64 6.65 -4.08 7.49
N ARG A 65 5.38 -3.84 7.22
CA ARG A 65 4.37 -4.82 6.87
C ARG A 65 3.70 -4.44 5.55
N SER A 66 3.11 -5.42 4.90
CA SER A 66 2.33 -5.19 3.70
C SER A 66 1.00 -5.91 3.67
N LEU A 67 0.01 -5.25 3.07
CA LEU A 67 -1.34 -5.75 2.90
C LEU A 67 -1.80 -5.48 1.48
N VAL A 68 -2.11 -6.55 0.73
CA VAL A 68 -2.66 -6.43 -0.62
C VAL A 68 -4.10 -5.90 -0.51
N VAL A 69 -4.35 -4.73 -1.09
CA VAL A 69 -5.67 -4.05 -1.06
C VAL A 69 -6.36 -4.04 -2.42
N HIS A 70 -5.59 -4.30 -3.48
CA HIS A 70 -6.03 -4.43 -4.87
C HIS A 70 -5.10 -5.43 -5.60
N GLU A 71 -5.54 -6.02 -6.70
CA GLU A 71 -4.73 -6.95 -7.52
C GLU A 71 -3.37 -6.39 -7.97
N HIS A 72 -3.26 -5.06 -8.02
CA HIS A 72 -2.05 -4.33 -8.44
C HIS A 72 -1.48 -3.44 -7.34
N PHE A 73 -2.09 -3.37 -6.17
CA PHE A 73 -1.63 -2.47 -5.12
C PHE A 73 -1.64 -3.12 -3.74
N LYS A 74 -0.56 -2.87 -3.00
CA LYS A 74 -0.45 -3.20 -1.58
C LYS A 74 -0.12 -1.94 -0.77
N LEU A 75 -0.67 -1.84 0.43
CA LEU A 75 -0.23 -0.86 1.42
C LEU A 75 1.08 -1.34 2.03
N ILE A 76 2.04 -0.44 2.16
CA ILE A 76 3.24 -0.63 2.98
C ILE A 76 3.08 0.21 4.24
N TYR A 77 3.22 -0.38 5.41
CA TYR A 77 2.98 0.32 6.66
C TYR A 77 3.86 -0.20 7.80
N TYR A 78 3.92 0.53 8.91
CA TYR A 78 4.54 0.08 10.16
C TYR A 78 3.73 0.58 11.36
N ILE A 79 3.97 -0.03 12.51
CA ILE A 79 3.24 0.24 13.75
C ILE A 79 4.19 0.97 14.70
N ASP A 80 3.75 2.11 15.20
CA ASP A 80 4.39 2.89 16.26
C ASP A 80 3.58 2.70 17.54
N LEU A 81 3.90 1.63 18.28
CA LEU A 81 3.20 1.25 19.51
C LEU A 81 3.25 2.33 20.60
N PRO A 82 4.39 3.01 20.86
CA PRO A 82 4.44 4.10 21.84
C PRO A 82 3.43 5.23 21.58
N HIS A 83 3.10 5.50 20.31
CA HIS A 83 2.17 6.57 19.93
C HIS A 83 0.78 6.05 19.50
N ASP A 84 0.47 4.77 19.72
CA ASP A 84 -0.76 4.10 19.24
C ASP A 84 -1.11 4.49 17.79
N THR A 85 -0.11 4.52 16.91
CA THR A 85 -0.26 5.00 15.53
C THR A 85 0.26 3.97 14.52
N LEU A 86 -0.54 3.71 13.49
CA LEU A 86 -0.14 2.96 12.31
C LEU A 86 0.15 3.95 11.18
N TYR A 87 1.36 3.90 10.64
CA TYR A 87 1.78 4.77 9.55
C TYR A 87 1.75 4.03 8.22
N ILE A 88 0.86 4.45 7.32
CA ILE A 88 0.91 4.07 5.91
C ILE A 88 2.10 4.79 5.26
N ALA A 89 3.16 4.03 4.99
CA ALA A 89 4.41 4.54 4.45
C ALA A 89 4.36 4.71 2.93
N ASP A 90 3.70 3.79 2.21
CA ASP A 90 3.56 3.84 0.74
C ASP A 90 2.31 3.09 0.26
N LEU A 91 1.85 3.43 -0.95
CA LEU A 91 0.93 2.61 -1.75
C LEU A 91 1.75 2.02 -2.91
N TRP A 92 2.10 0.75 -2.78
CA TRP A 92 3.02 0.10 -3.71
C TRP A 92 2.30 -0.59 -4.85
N ASP A 93 2.69 -0.28 -6.08
CA ASP A 93 2.26 -0.99 -7.29
C ASP A 93 3.01 -2.31 -7.41
N THR A 94 2.32 -3.44 -7.20
CA THR A 94 2.93 -4.78 -7.17
C THR A 94 3.48 -5.21 -8.53
N ARG A 95 3.08 -4.57 -9.63
CA ARG A 95 3.66 -4.83 -10.96
C ARG A 95 5.11 -4.35 -11.07
N ARG A 96 5.57 -3.52 -10.12
CA ARG A 96 6.95 -3.03 -10.01
C ARG A 96 7.82 -3.90 -9.11
N GLU A 97 7.31 -5.01 -8.60
CA GLU A 97 8.12 -5.94 -7.80
C GLU A 97 9.21 -6.60 -8.67
N PRO A 98 10.46 -6.71 -8.17
CA PRO A 98 11.57 -7.28 -8.96
C PRO A 98 11.30 -8.70 -9.48
N SER A 99 10.60 -9.52 -8.70
CA SER A 99 10.24 -10.90 -9.08
C SER A 99 9.29 -10.98 -10.28
N ARG A 100 8.49 -9.93 -10.55
CA ARG A 100 7.60 -9.86 -11.72
C ARG A 100 8.29 -9.29 -12.97
N GLN A 101 9.51 -8.77 -12.84
CA GLN A 101 10.33 -8.32 -13.98
C GLN A 101 11.29 -9.39 -14.50
N ALA A 102 11.31 -10.57 -13.86
CA ALA A 102 12.22 -11.67 -14.18
C ALA A 102 11.60 -12.73 -15.10
N GLU A 103 10.52 -12.45 -15.83
CA GLU A 103 10.12 -13.32 -16.94
C GLU A 103 11.01 -13.01 -18.15
N PRO A 104 11.83 -13.97 -18.63
CA PRO A 104 12.57 -13.78 -19.86
C PRO A 104 11.55 -13.66 -20.99
N LEU A 105 11.73 -12.64 -21.85
CA LEU A 105 11.10 -12.60 -23.16
C LEU A 105 11.52 -13.87 -23.90
N LYS A 106 10.65 -14.88 -23.94
CA LYS A 106 10.79 -16.02 -24.85
C LYS A 106 10.48 -15.48 -26.25
N GLY A 107 11.54 -15.08 -26.96
CA GLY A 107 11.54 -14.96 -28.42
C GLY A 107 11.62 -16.32 -29.08
#